data_AF-A0A349AZE1-F1
#
_entry.id   AF-A0A349AZE1-F1
#
_cell.length_a   1.000
_cell.length_b   1.000
_cell.length_c   1.000
_cell.angle_alpha   90.00
_cell.angle_beta   90.00
_cell.angle_gamma   90.00
#
_symmetry.space_group_name_H-M   'P 1'
#
loop_
_entity.id
_entity.type
_entity.pdbx_description
1 polymer ?
#
loop_
_entity_poly.entity_id
_entity_poly.type
_entity_poly.pdbx_seq_one_letter_code
_entity_poly.pdbx_strand_id
1 'polypeptide(L)'
;MAGALVLGACGEEQSEEEAMVEAISASILQDETFAGYGIAEEEADCVAESTVTGLGVGRMSELGFGGDTPSEEEIDLTELDDDEVEVLARSMDDCIDDVDDVLVDTVAASILEEPQATFPIDEAQARCVAEAVIGEIPSARLITIGVQGERSGSTVSDLRPAEIDVFADAYTACIDVRTILLDGIRASGTADSVIECLDDNISDDDIDTIFTAGLAGEDAAATAQRILSPAVDACTDR
;
A
#
# COMPACT_ATOMS: atom_id res chain seq x y z
N MET A 1 -29.48 60.67 28.75
CA MET A 1 -29.91 59.84 27.61
C MET A 1 -28.97 58.67 27.56
N ALA A 2 -29.49 57.47 27.85
CA ALA A 2 -28.77 56.22 27.78
C ALA A 2 -28.74 55.76 26.31
N GLY A 3 -27.55 55.45 25.81
CA GLY A 3 -27.34 54.77 24.53
C GLY A 3 -26.54 53.51 24.79
N ALA A 4 -27.24 52.41 25.04
CA ALA A 4 -26.65 51.08 25.04
C ALA A 4 -26.46 50.67 23.57
N LEU A 5 -25.20 50.59 23.13
CA LEU A 5 -24.82 49.89 21.92
C LEU A 5 -24.86 48.39 22.24
N VAL A 6 -25.96 47.75 21.87
CA VAL A 6 -26.02 46.29 21.75
C VAL A 6 -25.35 45.93 20.43
N LEU A 7 -24.07 45.57 20.50
CA LEU A 7 -23.43 44.79 19.44
C LEU A 7 -24.06 43.40 19.51
N GLY A 8 -24.94 43.09 18.55
CA GLY A 8 -25.46 41.74 18.36
C GLY A 8 -24.31 40.84 17.95
N ALA A 9 -23.87 40.00 18.90
CA ALA A 9 -23.12 38.79 18.61
C ALA A 9 -24.06 37.84 17.86
N CYS A 10 -23.94 37.82 16.54
CA CYS A 10 -24.39 36.74 15.67
C CYS A 10 -23.13 36.07 15.11
N GLY A 11 -22.27 35.58 16.00
CA GLY A 11 -21.40 34.48 15.65
C GLY A 11 -22.14 33.25 16.12
N GLU A 12 -22.68 32.44 15.21
CA GLU A 12 -22.95 31.06 15.55
C GLU A 12 -21.63 30.50 16.08
N GLU A 13 -21.61 30.12 17.36
CA GLU A 13 -20.48 29.42 17.95
C GLU A 13 -20.36 28.12 17.16
N GLN A 14 -19.47 28.12 16.15
CA GLN A 14 -19.11 26.93 15.38
C GLN A 14 -18.68 25.88 16.40
N SER A 15 -19.23 24.68 16.28
CA SER A 15 -18.87 23.60 17.19
C SER A 15 -17.38 23.27 17.03
N GLU A 16 -16.74 22.80 18.10
CA GLU A 16 -15.35 22.33 18.05
C GLU A 16 -15.17 21.21 17.00
N GLU A 17 -16.24 20.43 16.77
CA GLU A 17 -16.32 19.40 15.75
C GLU A 17 -16.29 19.99 14.33
N GLU A 18 -17.15 20.95 14.01
CA GLU A 18 -17.17 21.61 12.69
C GLU A 18 -15.86 22.32 12.37
N ALA A 19 -15.27 23.01 13.36
CA ALA A 19 -13.97 23.68 13.18
C ALA A 19 -12.84 22.68 12.87
N MET A 20 -12.93 21.48 13.44
CA MET A 20 -11.96 20.42 13.21
C MET A 20 -12.12 19.77 11.84
N VAL A 21 -13.35 19.49 11.43
CA VAL A 21 -13.67 18.99 10.09
C VAL A 21 -13.12 19.94 9.03
N GLU A 22 -13.39 21.25 9.18
CA GLU A 22 -12.89 22.28 8.28
C GLU A 22 -11.35 22.31 8.21
N ALA A 23 -10.68 22.17 9.36
CA ALA A 23 -9.22 22.14 9.42
C ALA A 23 -8.62 20.91 8.73
N ILE A 24 -9.19 19.72 8.93
CA ILE A 24 -8.73 18.47 8.32
C ILE A 24 -8.97 18.50 6.81
N SER A 25 -10.18 18.88 6.38
CA SER A 25 -10.53 19.01 4.96
C SER A 25 -9.57 19.98 4.24
N ALA A 26 -9.33 21.15 4.84
CA ALA A 26 -8.37 22.11 4.32
C ALA A 26 -6.94 21.55 4.25
N SER A 27 -6.55 20.69 5.19
CA SER A 27 -5.25 20.00 5.17
C SER A 27 -5.16 19.00 4.01
N ILE A 28 -6.18 18.16 3.82
CA ILE A 28 -6.25 17.18 2.73
C ILE A 28 -6.13 17.89 1.37
N LEU A 29 -6.86 19.00 1.19
CA LEU A 29 -6.84 19.77 -0.07
C LEU A 29 -5.52 20.51 -0.32
N GLN A 30 -4.74 20.78 0.72
CA GLN A 30 -3.45 21.46 0.61
C GLN A 30 -2.27 20.50 0.45
N ASP A 31 -2.47 19.21 0.72
CA ASP A 31 -1.44 18.20 0.59
C ASP A 31 -1.06 17.97 -0.89
N GLU A 32 0.24 18.08 -1.19
CA GLU A 32 0.73 17.92 -2.57
C GLU A 32 0.56 16.48 -3.08
N THR A 33 0.51 15.49 -2.18
CA THR A 33 0.26 14.07 -2.51
C THR A 33 -1.14 13.91 -3.08
N PHE A 34 -2.14 14.55 -2.47
CA PHE A 34 -3.54 14.49 -2.88
C PHE A 34 -3.87 15.42 -4.07
N ALA A 35 -3.10 16.49 -4.26
CA ALA A 35 -3.28 17.42 -5.37
C ALA A 35 -3.19 16.76 -6.76
N GLY A 36 -2.44 15.66 -6.89
CA GLY A 36 -2.32 14.89 -8.14
C GLY A 36 -3.58 14.10 -8.53
N TYR A 37 -4.43 13.78 -7.56
CA TYR A 37 -5.59 12.91 -7.72
C TYR A 37 -6.91 13.67 -7.85
N GLY A 38 -6.89 15.00 -7.68
CA GLY A 38 -8.05 15.84 -7.94
C GLY A 38 -9.19 15.69 -6.92
N ILE A 39 -8.86 15.30 -5.68
CA ILE A 39 -9.81 15.19 -4.57
C ILE A 39 -10.62 16.47 -4.44
N ALA A 40 -11.94 16.33 -4.52
CA ALA A 40 -12.88 17.43 -4.40
C ALA A 40 -13.03 17.87 -2.94
N GLU A 41 -13.42 19.14 -2.73
CA GLU A 41 -13.73 19.67 -1.40
C GLU A 41 -14.79 18.82 -0.67
N GLU A 42 -15.80 18.34 -1.41
CA GLU A 42 -16.86 17.48 -0.85
C GLU A 42 -16.33 16.11 -0.38
N GLU A 43 -15.31 15.54 -1.04
CA GLU A 43 -14.69 14.27 -0.65
C GLU A 43 -13.78 14.49 0.57
N ALA A 44 -13.00 15.57 0.58
CA ALA A 44 -12.16 15.95 1.72
C ALA A 44 -13.00 16.23 2.98
N ASP A 45 -14.13 16.93 2.82
CA ASP A 45 -15.11 17.16 3.89
C ASP A 45 -15.68 15.83 4.40
N CYS A 46 -16.07 14.93 3.50
CA CYS A 46 -16.57 13.60 3.88
C CYS A 46 -15.54 12.81 4.70
N VAL A 47 -14.27 12.76 4.23
CA VAL A 47 -13.19 12.08 4.95
C VAL A 47 -12.98 12.71 6.33
N ALA A 48 -12.97 14.04 6.41
CA ALA A 48 -12.81 14.77 7.66
C ALA A 48 -13.95 14.49 8.64
N GLU A 49 -15.22 14.58 8.21
CA GLU A 49 -16.41 14.30 9.03
C GLU A 49 -16.42 12.86 9.55
N SER A 50 -16.16 11.88 8.67
CA SER A 50 -16.16 10.46 9.02
C SER A 50 -15.02 10.14 10.00
N THR A 51 -13.84 10.72 9.80
CA THR A 51 -12.68 10.55 10.69
C THR A 51 -12.93 11.17 12.06
N VAL A 52 -13.44 12.41 12.12
CA VAL A 52 -13.77 13.08 13.39
C VAL A 52 -14.89 12.35 14.12
N THR A 53 -15.87 11.82 13.40
CA THR A 53 -16.95 11.00 13.98
C THR A 53 -16.40 9.71 14.59
N GLY A 54 -15.45 9.06 13.91
CA GLY A 54 -14.90 7.77 14.34
C GLY A 54 -13.87 7.89 15.46
N LEU A 55 -12.94 8.85 15.38
CA LEU A 55 -11.85 9.04 16.34
C LEU A 55 -12.23 9.99 17.50
N GLY A 56 -13.12 10.94 17.23
CA GLY A 56 -13.53 11.98 18.15
C GLY A 56 -12.57 13.17 18.19
N VAL A 57 -13.14 14.36 18.47
CA VAL A 57 -12.42 15.65 18.50
C VAL A 57 -11.21 15.65 19.45
N GLY A 58 -11.35 14.99 20.60
CA GLY A 58 -10.26 14.92 21.59
C GLY A 58 -9.03 14.20 21.05
N ARG A 59 -9.22 13.08 20.34
CA ARG A 59 -8.12 12.31 19.77
C ARG A 59 -7.47 13.02 18.59
N MET A 60 -8.28 13.63 17.72
CA MET A 60 -7.78 14.46 16.63
C MET A 60 -6.96 15.66 17.14
N SER A 61 -7.35 16.25 18.26
CA SER A 61 -6.55 17.29 18.92
C SER A 61 -5.20 16.78 19.44
N GLU A 62 -5.16 15.55 19.97
CA GLU A 62 -3.92 14.91 20.40
C GLU A 62 -2.98 14.63 19.23
N LEU A 63 -3.53 14.31 18.06
CA LEU A 63 -2.80 14.14 16.80
C LEU A 63 -2.38 15.45 16.13
N GLY A 64 -2.66 16.60 16.76
CA GLY A 64 -2.24 17.93 16.30
C GLY A 64 -3.27 18.68 15.45
N PHE A 65 -4.44 18.11 15.18
CA PHE A 65 -5.50 18.83 14.45
C PHE A 65 -6.23 19.84 15.34
N GLY A 66 -6.46 21.06 14.84
CA GLY A 66 -7.28 22.06 15.53
C GLY A 66 -6.58 22.90 16.61
N GLY A 67 -5.26 22.87 16.69
CA GLY A 67 -4.50 23.81 17.52
C GLY A 67 -4.52 25.24 16.96
N ASP A 68 -4.45 26.26 17.84
CA ASP A 68 -4.36 27.70 17.46
C ASP A 68 -3.12 28.04 16.59
N THR A 69 -2.18 27.10 16.49
CA THR A 69 -1.00 27.21 15.65
C THR A 69 -1.01 26.05 14.67
N PRO A 70 -0.97 26.29 13.34
CA PRO A 70 -0.66 25.22 12.40
C PRO A 70 0.69 24.66 12.82
N SER A 71 0.72 23.43 13.32
CA SER A 71 1.97 22.71 13.47
C SER A 71 2.51 22.50 12.07
N GLU A 72 3.75 22.93 11.83
CA GLU A 72 4.49 22.56 10.62
C GLU A 72 4.91 21.07 10.64
N GLU A 73 4.57 20.35 11.71
CA GLU A 73 4.80 18.92 11.85
C GLU A 73 3.73 18.14 11.09
N GLU A 74 4.19 17.31 10.16
CA GLU A 74 3.40 16.26 9.49
C GLU A 74 2.69 15.41 10.53
N ILE A 75 1.45 15.02 10.21
CA ILE A 75 0.68 14.11 11.06
C ILE A 75 1.40 12.76 11.06
N ASP A 76 1.89 12.35 12.23
CA ASP A 76 2.52 11.05 12.38
C ASP A 76 1.46 9.96 12.49
N LEU A 77 1.08 9.39 11.34
CA LEU A 77 0.15 8.27 11.28
C LEU A 77 0.64 7.07 12.10
N THR A 78 1.93 6.99 12.44
CA THR A 78 2.44 5.91 13.28
C THR A 78 1.93 5.96 14.72
N GLU A 79 1.40 7.10 15.19
CA GLU A 79 0.80 7.25 16.52
C GLU A 79 -0.64 6.73 16.62
N LEU A 80 -1.28 6.42 15.49
CA LEU A 80 -2.59 5.77 15.46
C LEU A 80 -2.48 4.30 15.90
N ASP A 81 -3.44 3.81 16.68
CA ASP A 81 -3.58 2.38 16.88
C ASP A 81 -4.28 1.67 15.71
N ASP A 82 -4.35 0.34 15.75
CA ASP A 82 -4.91 -0.46 14.64
C ASP A 82 -6.40 -0.15 14.37
N ASP A 83 -7.19 0.13 15.42
CA ASP A 83 -8.61 0.45 15.27
C ASP A 83 -8.77 1.86 14.68
N GLU A 84 -7.89 2.79 15.05
CA GLU A 84 -7.88 4.16 14.53
C GLU A 84 -7.46 4.23 13.07
N VAL A 85 -6.47 3.42 12.67
CA VAL A 85 -6.10 3.26 11.25
C VAL A 85 -7.26 2.66 10.46
N GLU A 86 -8.00 1.68 11.00
CA GLU A 86 -9.17 1.13 10.31
C GLU A 86 -10.26 2.21 10.09
N VAL A 87 -10.48 3.09 11.06
CA VAL A 87 -11.41 4.22 10.93
C VAL A 87 -10.98 5.15 9.81
N LEU A 88 -9.72 5.57 9.78
CA LEU A 88 -9.19 6.44 8.73
C LEU A 88 -9.29 5.76 7.36
N ALA A 89 -8.87 4.50 7.27
CA ALA A 89 -8.84 3.76 6.03
C ALA A 89 -10.25 3.53 5.46
N ARG A 90 -11.24 3.21 6.31
CA ARG A 90 -12.65 3.12 5.90
C ARG A 90 -13.21 4.49 5.50
N SER A 91 -12.82 5.55 6.20
CA SER A 91 -13.23 6.91 5.86
C SER A 91 -12.78 7.31 4.45
N MET A 92 -11.52 7.03 4.11
CA MET A 92 -10.99 7.26 2.76
C MET A 92 -11.70 6.39 1.70
N ASP A 93 -11.92 5.11 2.00
CA ASP A 93 -12.61 4.15 1.12
C ASP A 93 -14.07 4.53 0.83
N ASP A 94 -14.79 5.02 1.85
CA ASP A 94 -16.20 5.39 1.72
C ASP A 94 -16.42 6.77 1.05
N CYS A 95 -15.42 7.66 1.10
CA CYS A 95 -15.55 9.06 0.71
C CYS A 95 -14.81 9.47 -0.57
N ILE A 96 -13.79 8.72 -1.00
CA ILE A 96 -13.00 9.04 -2.20
C ILE A 96 -13.38 8.07 -3.31
N ASP A 97 -14.02 8.57 -4.37
CA ASP A 97 -14.59 7.72 -5.43
C ASP A 97 -13.52 6.90 -6.19
N ASP A 98 -12.29 7.42 -6.27
CA ASP A 98 -11.16 6.82 -7.02
C ASP A 98 -9.96 6.47 -6.11
N VAL A 99 -10.22 6.06 -4.85
CA VAL A 99 -9.15 5.66 -3.92
C VAL A 99 -8.27 4.53 -4.47
N ASP A 100 -8.86 3.63 -5.26
CA ASP A 100 -8.17 2.50 -5.88
C ASP A 100 -7.09 2.99 -6.87
N ASP A 101 -7.36 4.04 -7.65
CA ASP A 101 -6.39 4.59 -8.60
C ASP A 101 -5.19 5.22 -7.86
N VAL A 102 -5.45 5.91 -6.73
CA VAL A 102 -4.41 6.45 -5.85
C VAL A 102 -3.53 5.33 -5.30
N LEU A 103 -4.16 4.25 -4.85
CA LEU A 103 -3.46 3.10 -4.31
C LEU A 103 -2.67 2.36 -5.39
N VAL A 104 -3.19 2.25 -6.62
CA VAL A 104 -2.48 1.62 -7.74
C VAL A 104 -1.17 2.35 -8.00
N ASP A 105 -1.22 3.68 -8.11
CA ASP A 105 -0.05 4.50 -8.36
C ASP A 105 0.96 4.41 -7.20
N THR A 106 0.47 4.43 -5.96
CA THR A 106 1.30 4.35 -4.75
C THR A 106 1.99 2.99 -4.62
N VAL A 107 1.25 1.88 -4.78
CA VAL A 107 1.81 0.52 -4.71
C VAL A 107 2.78 0.29 -5.85
N ALA A 108 2.44 0.71 -7.08
CA ALA A 108 3.34 0.58 -8.22
C ALA A 108 4.64 1.37 -8.02
N ALA A 109 4.56 2.60 -7.51
CA ALA A 109 5.74 3.39 -7.17
C ALA A 109 6.61 2.71 -6.11
N SER A 110 5.99 2.16 -5.06
CA SER A 110 6.69 1.42 -3.99
C SER A 110 7.44 0.19 -4.53
N ILE A 111 6.82 -0.58 -5.44
CA ILE A 111 7.47 -1.73 -6.11
C ILE A 111 8.72 -1.29 -6.89
N LEU A 112 8.69 -0.11 -7.50
CA LEU A 112 9.78 0.43 -8.32
C LEU A 112 10.88 1.14 -7.52
N GLU A 113 10.63 1.47 -6.25
CA GLU A 113 11.55 2.28 -5.43
C GLU A 113 12.82 1.51 -5.04
N GLU A 114 12.73 0.18 -4.92
CA GLU A 114 13.86 -0.72 -4.68
C GLU A 114 14.07 -1.70 -5.84
N PRO A 115 14.53 -1.23 -7.02
CA PRO A 115 14.70 -2.11 -8.17
C PRO A 115 15.83 -3.10 -7.89
N GLN A 116 15.47 -4.36 -7.68
CA GLN A 116 16.42 -5.44 -7.50
C GLN A 116 17.09 -5.71 -8.86
N ALA A 117 18.42 -5.56 -8.94
CA ALA A 117 19.16 -5.77 -10.18
C ALA A 117 18.96 -7.18 -10.79
N THR A 118 18.55 -8.15 -9.96
CA THR A 118 18.28 -9.53 -10.34
C THR A 118 16.83 -9.80 -10.72
N PHE A 119 15.93 -8.86 -10.48
CA PHE A 119 14.51 -8.98 -10.77
C PHE A 119 14.01 -7.66 -11.36
N PRO A 120 14.34 -7.39 -12.64
CA PRO A 120 13.95 -6.14 -13.27
C PRO A 120 12.43 -6.12 -13.46
N ILE A 121 11.78 -5.11 -12.88
CA ILE A 121 10.35 -4.82 -13.04
C ILE A 121 10.26 -3.46 -13.74
N ASP A 122 9.49 -3.38 -14.83
CA ASP A 122 9.16 -2.11 -15.45
C ASP A 122 7.87 -1.49 -14.90
N GLU A 123 7.59 -0.24 -15.28
CA GLU A 123 6.44 0.51 -14.80
C GLU A 123 5.10 -0.17 -15.16
N ALA A 124 4.99 -0.80 -16.33
CA ALA A 124 3.78 -1.48 -16.74
C ALA A 124 3.54 -2.75 -15.92
N GLN A 125 4.62 -3.49 -15.60
CA GLN A 125 4.56 -4.65 -14.73
C GLN A 125 4.21 -4.28 -13.29
N ALA A 126 4.85 -3.25 -12.73
CA ALA A 126 4.55 -2.77 -11.38
C ALA A 126 3.08 -2.31 -11.26
N ARG A 127 2.57 -1.59 -12.27
CA ARG A 127 1.16 -1.20 -12.32
C ARG A 127 0.23 -2.40 -12.42
N CYS A 128 0.55 -3.39 -13.26
CA CYS A 128 -0.24 -4.62 -13.36
C CYS A 128 -0.34 -5.34 -12.01
N VAL A 129 0.78 -5.46 -11.28
CA VAL A 129 0.80 -6.07 -9.95
C VAL A 129 -0.07 -5.28 -8.98
N ALA A 130 0.05 -3.95 -8.96
CA ALA A 130 -0.75 -3.08 -8.10
C ALA A 130 -2.26 -3.21 -8.37
N GLU A 131 -2.68 -3.17 -9.65
CA GLU A 131 -4.07 -3.36 -10.06
C GLU A 131 -4.62 -4.74 -9.64
N ALA A 132 -3.82 -5.80 -9.79
CA ALA A 132 -4.21 -7.15 -9.38
C ALA A 132 -4.37 -7.27 -7.86
N VAL A 133 -3.46 -6.66 -7.08
CA VAL A 133 -3.53 -6.67 -5.61
C VAL A 133 -4.74 -5.88 -5.10
N ILE A 134 -4.99 -4.69 -5.63
CA ILE A 134 -6.12 -3.83 -5.22
C ILE A 134 -7.47 -4.44 -5.62
N GLY A 135 -7.51 -5.21 -6.71
CA GLY A 135 -8.72 -5.95 -7.11
C GLY A 135 -9.15 -7.05 -6.13
N GLU A 136 -8.25 -7.54 -5.27
CA GLU A 136 -8.48 -8.67 -4.36
C GLU A 136 -8.37 -8.29 -2.87
N ILE A 137 -7.51 -7.33 -2.52
CA ILE A 137 -7.35 -6.81 -1.16
C ILE A 137 -8.11 -5.48 -1.05
N PRO A 138 -9.09 -5.36 -0.13
CA PRO A 138 -9.81 -4.11 0.08
C PRO A 138 -8.85 -2.95 0.37
N SER A 139 -9.13 -1.79 -0.23
CA SER A 139 -8.32 -0.57 -0.13
C SER A 139 -8.07 -0.14 1.32
N ALA A 140 -9.10 -0.23 2.17
CA ALA A 140 -8.94 0.02 3.61
C ALA A 140 -7.88 -0.88 4.28
N ARG A 141 -7.78 -2.15 3.86
CA ARG A 141 -6.77 -3.09 4.37
C ARG A 141 -5.38 -2.77 3.83
N LEU A 142 -5.26 -2.36 2.57
CA LEU A 142 -3.98 -1.93 1.99
C LEU A 142 -3.42 -0.69 2.68
N ILE A 143 -4.27 0.31 2.94
CA ILE A 143 -3.91 1.50 3.73
C ILE A 143 -3.39 1.08 5.11
N THR A 144 -4.08 0.14 5.76
CA THR A 144 -3.65 -0.36 7.08
C THR A 144 -2.28 -1.05 7.01
N ILE A 145 -2.04 -1.88 6.00
CA ILE A 145 -0.75 -2.54 5.78
C ILE A 145 0.36 -1.51 5.52
N GLY A 146 0.08 -0.48 4.73
CA GLY A 146 1.04 0.60 4.45
C GLY A 146 1.50 1.30 5.73
N VAL A 147 0.54 1.78 6.52
CA VAL A 147 0.82 2.48 7.79
C VAL A 147 1.49 1.55 8.80
N GLN A 148 1.07 0.29 8.92
CA GLN A 148 1.73 -0.70 9.79
C GLN A 148 3.16 -1.01 9.32
N GLY A 149 3.37 -1.11 8.01
CA GLY A 149 4.67 -1.33 7.39
C GLY A 149 5.67 -0.22 7.69
N GLU A 150 5.23 1.03 7.76
CA GLU A 150 6.07 2.16 8.19
C GLU A 150 6.50 2.02 9.66
N ARG A 151 5.61 1.55 10.54
CA ARG A 151 5.93 1.27 11.96
C ARG A 151 6.91 0.12 12.11
N SER A 152 6.67 -0.97 11.37
CA SER A 152 7.42 -2.22 11.47
C SER A 152 8.72 -2.20 10.66
N GLY A 153 8.84 -1.28 9.70
CA GLY A 153 9.91 -1.21 8.70
C GLY A 153 9.80 -2.31 7.63
N SER A 154 8.66 -3.00 7.52
CA SER A 154 8.43 -4.07 6.54
C SER A 154 6.94 -4.31 6.29
N THR A 155 6.43 -3.85 5.15
CA THR A 155 5.05 -4.11 4.70
C THR A 155 4.75 -5.59 4.51
N VAL A 156 5.75 -6.38 4.09
CA VAL A 156 5.60 -7.83 3.84
C VAL A 156 5.35 -8.60 5.13
N SER A 157 5.92 -8.15 6.25
CA SER A 157 5.78 -8.83 7.56
C SER A 157 4.36 -8.71 8.14
N ASP A 158 3.60 -7.70 7.70
CA ASP A 158 2.25 -7.38 8.20
C ASP A 158 1.14 -7.99 7.32
N LEU A 159 1.53 -8.72 6.26
CA LEU A 159 0.61 -9.48 5.41
C LEU A 159 0.14 -10.77 6.10
N ARG A 160 -1.14 -11.07 5.95
CA ARG A 160 -1.74 -12.36 6.30
C ARG A 160 -1.37 -13.41 5.24
N PRO A 161 -1.39 -14.71 5.56
CA PRO A 161 -1.09 -15.75 4.57
C PRO A 161 -1.89 -15.65 3.27
N ALA A 162 -3.20 -15.39 3.36
CA ALA A 162 -4.03 -15.20 2.17
C ALA A 162 -3.71 -13.93 1.37
N GLU A 163 -3.14 -12.91 2.01
CA GLU A 163 -2.69 -11.69 1.31
C GLU A 163 -1.36 -11.94 0.61
N ILE A 164 -0.46 -12.72 1.23
CA ILE A 164 0.79 -13.17 0.59
C ILE A 164 0.47 -13.96 -0.69
N ASP A 165 -0.51 -14.86 -0.65
CA ASP A 165 -0.96 -15.61 -1.83
C ASP A 165 -1.44 -14.66 -2.94
N VAL A 166 -2.23 -13.63 -2.61
CA VAL A 166 -2.67 -12.60 -3.59
C VAL A 166 -1.49 -11.85 -4.20
N PHE A 167 -0.53 -11.42 -3.38
CA PHE A 167 0.68 -10.78 -3.91
C PHE A 167 1.47 -11.74 -4.81
N ALA A 168 1.67 -13.00 -4.40
CA ALA A 168 2.38 -13.98 -5.22
C ALA A 168 1.71 -14.20 -6.57
N ASP A 169 0.38 -14.43 -6.57
CA ASP A 169 -0.43 -14.59 -7.77
C ASP A 169 -0.36 -13.36 -8.69
N ALA A 170 -0.44 -12.15 -8.12
CA ALA A 170 -0.32 -10.91 -8.88
C ALA A 170 1.05 -10.78 -9.56
N TYR A 171 2.13 -11.08 -8.84
CA TYR A 171 3.49 -11.06 -9.38
C TYR A 171 3.68 -12.09 -10.49
N THR A 172 3.24 -13.34 -10.31
CA THR A 172 3.42 -14.40 -11.31
C THR A 172 2.51 -14.22 -12.53
N ALA A 173 1.36 -13.55 -12.38
CA ALA A 173 0.47 -13.23 -13.49
C ALA A 173 0.97 -12.04 -14.33
N CYS A 174 1.58 -11.03 -13.69
CA CYS A 174 2.00 -9.80 -14.35
C CYS A 174 3.47 -9.84 -14.84
N ILE A 175 4.29 -10.68 -14.23
CA ILE A 175 5.72 -10.76 -14.51
C ILE A 175 6.07 -12.17 -14.94
N ASP A 176 6.90 -12.27 -15.98
CA ASP A 176 7.43 -13.55 -16.43
C ASP A 176 8.57 -14.02 -15.51
N VAL A 177 8.19 -14.46 -14.31
CA VAL A 177 9.10 -14.93 -13.26
C VAL A 177 9.94 -16.11 -13.76
N ARG A 178 9.36 -16.96 -14.61
CA ARG A 178 10.03 -18.08 -15.28
C ARG A 178 11.22 -17.59 -16.10
N THR A 179 10.98 -16.64 -17.00
CA THR A 179 12.05 -16.06 -17.83
C THR A 179 13.12 -15.42 -16.96
N ILE A 180 12.75 -14.66 -15.92
CA ILE A 180 13.72 -14.04 -15.00
C ILE A 180 14.57 -15.08 -14.28
N LEU A 181 13.96 -16.14 -13.75
CA LEU A 181 14.65 -17.24 -13.08
C LEU A 181 15.65 -17.92 -14.02
N LEU A 182 15.21 -18.29 -15.23
CA LEU A 182 16.03 -18.97 -16.22
C LEU A 182 17.16 -18.07 -16.75
N ASP A 183 16.92 -16.77 -16.91
CA ASP A 183 17.93 -15.78 -17.28
C ASP A 183 19.00 -15.65 -16.19
N GLY A 184 18.59 -15.67 -14.91
CA GLY A 184 19.51 -15.70 -13.77
C GLY A 184 20.40 -16.95 -13.79
N ILE A 185 19.82 -18.13 -14.06
CA ILE A 185 20.58 -19.38 -14.19
C ILE A 185 21.51 -19.33 -15.40
N ARG A 186 21.07 -18.77 -16.54
CA ARG A 186 21.91 -18.59 -17.73
C ARG A 186 23.10 -17.67 -17.42
N ALA A 187 22.88 -16.57 -16.71
CA ALA A 187 23.93 -15.64 -16.29
C ALA A 187 25.00 -16.28 -15.40
N SER A 188 24.66 -17.36 -14.68
CA SER A 188 25.63 -18.15 -13.89
C SER A 188 26.56 -19.04 -14.72
N GLY A 189 26.38 -19.08 -16.05
CA GLY A 189 27.23 -19.84 -16.98
C GLY A 189 26.68 -21.22 -17.36
N THR A 190 25.42 -21.50 -17.03
CA THR A 190 24.70 -22.71 -17.44
C THR A 190 24.52 -22.74 -18.95
N ALA A 191 24.74 -23.91 -19.58
CA ALA A 191 24.61 -24.06 -21.02
C ALA A 191 23.15 -23.92 -21.49
N ASP A 192 22.91 -23.32 -22.65
CA ASP A 192 21.56 -23.09 -23.19
C ASP A 192 20.73 -24.38 -23.32
N SER A 193 21.36 -25.52 -23.65
CA SER A 193 20.67 -26.81 -23.72
C SER A 193 20.15 -27.30 -22.36
N VAL A 194 20.80 -26.90 -21.27
CA VAL A 194 20.32 -27.19 -19.91
C VAL A 194 19.18 -26.23 -19.57
N ILE A 195 19.26 -24.95 -19.97
CA ILE A 195 18.18 -23.97 -19.76
C ILE A 195 16.90 -24.38 -20.50
N GLU A 196 16.98 -24.78 -21.77
CA GLU A 196 15.85 -25.30 -22.54
C GLU A 196 15.21 -26.52 -21.86
N CYS A 197 16.05 -27.43 -21.34
CA CYS A 197 15.55 -28.57 -20.60
C CYS A 197 14.88 -28.18 -19.28
N LEU A 198 15.43 -27.20 -18.55
CA LEU A 198 14.83 -26.69 -17.31
C LEU A 198 13.46 -26.04 -17.59
N ASP A 199 13.34 -25.26 -18.66
CA ASP A 199 12.07 -24.66 -19.06
C ASP A 199 10.99 -25.72 -19.32
N ASP A 200 11.35 -26.84 -19.95
CA ASP A 200 10.45 -27.97 -20.21
C ASP A 200 10.08 -28.77 -18.93
N ASN A 201 10.88 -28.69 -17.87
CA ASN A 201 10.76 -29.56 -16.68
C ASN A 201 10.36 -28.82 -15.40
N ILE A 202 10.31 -27.49 -15.41
CA ILE A 202 9.81 -26.67 -14.31
C ILE A 202 8.36 -26.28 -14.64
N SER A 203 7.44 -26.58 -13.74
CA SER A 203 6.04 -26.15 -13.89
C SER A 203 5.84 -24.71 -13.39
N ASP A 204 4.77 -24.05 -13.82
CA ASP A 204 4.42 -22.74 -13.28
C ASP A 204 4.07 -22.84 -11.78
N ASP A 205 3.43 -23.93 -11.36
CA ASP A 205 3.16 -24.24 -9.94
C ASP A 205 4.44 -24.31 -9.09
N ASP A 206 5.53 -24.84 -9.66
CA ASP A 206 6.83 -24.90 -8.98
C ASP A 206 7.41 -23.50 -8.77
N ILE A 207 7.25 -22.61 -9.76
CA ILE A 207 7.73 -21.23 -9.71
C ILE A 207 6.93 -20.44 -8.69
N ASP A 208 5.61 -20.57 -8.74
CA ASP A 208 4.70 -19.96 -7.78
C ASP A 208 5.05 -20.38 -6.35
N THR A 209 5.22 -21.68 -6.10
CA THR A 209 5.59 -22.20 -4.77
C THR A 209 6.92 -21.59 -4.27
N ILE A 210 7.91 -21.40 -5.15
CA ILE A 210 9.20 -20.80 -4.77
C ILE A 210 9.01 -19.32 -4.41
N PHE A 211 8.21 -18.61 -5.21
CA PHE A 211 8.00 -17.17 -5.04
C PHE A 211 7.19 -16.87 -3.78
N THR A 212 6.08 -17.58 -3.55
CA THR A 212 5.24 -17.49 -2.35
C THR A 212 6.04 -17.77 -1.08
N ALA A 213 6.93 -18.78 -1.09
CA ALA A 213 7.82 -19.05 0.03
C ALA A 213 8.77 -17.88 0.33
N GLY A 214 9.26 -17.19 -0.71
CA GLY A 214 10.08 -15.98 -0.56
C GLY A 214 9.32 -14.83 0.08
N LEU A 215 8.10 -14.55 -0.39
CA LEU A 215 7.25 -13.50 0.17
C LEU A 215 6.81 -13.82 1.61
N ALA A 216 6.54 -15.07 1.93
CA ALA A 216 6.21 -15.51 3.28
C ALA A 216 7.39 -15.45 4.27
N GLY A 217 8.59 -15.04 3.82
CA GLY A 217 9.80 -15.02 4.64
C GLY A 217 10.33 -16.41 4.98
N GLU A 218 9.88 -17.45 4.27
CA GLU A 218 10.43 -18.79 4.38
C GLU A 218 11.80 -18.89 3.69
N ASP A 219 12.51 -20.00 3.90
CA ASP A 219 13.79 -20.24 3.22
C ASP A 219 13.54 -20.56 1.74
N ALA A 220 13.39 -19.51 0.94
CA ALA A 220 13.17 -19.60 -0.51
C ALA A 220 14.30 -20.37 -1.21
N ALA A 221 15.54 -20.30 -0.71
CA ALA A 221 16.67 -21.03 -1.28
C ALA A 221 16.54 -22.54 -1.03
N ALA A 222 16.12 -22.95 0.18
CA ALA A 222 15.85 -24.34 0.48
C ALA A 222 14.63 -24.87 -0.30
N THR A 223 13.57 -24.05 -0.43
CA THR A 223 12.38 -24.39 -1.24
C THR A 223 12.73 -24.55 -2.71
N ALA A 224 13.45 -23.58 -3.29
CA ALA A 224 13.96 -23.65 -4.65
C ALA A 224 14.87 -24.86 -4.86
N GLN A 225 15.79 -25.14 -3.93
CA GLN A 225 16.64 -26.34 -4.03
C GLN A 225 15.80 -27.62 -4.05
N ARG A 226 14.82 -27.75 -3.17
CA ARG A 226 13.94 -28.93 -3.11
C ARG A 226 13.15 -29.14 -4.41
N ILE A 227 12.66 -28.05 -4.99
CA ILE A 227 11.78 -28.07 -6.17
C ILE A 227 12.59 -28.21 -7.46
N LEU A 228 13.69 -27.48 -7.60
CA LEU A 228 14.48 -27.41 -8.82
C LEU A 228 15.50 -28.55 -8.96
N SER A 229 15.99 -29.13 -7.86
CA SER A 229 17.04 -30.18 -7.94
C SER A 229 16.65 -31.37 -8.84
N PRO A 230 15.42 -31.93 -8.77
CA PRO A 230 15.02 -33.02 -9.67
C PRO A 230 15.09 -32.65 -11.15
N ALA A 231 14.69 -31.42 -11.50
CA ALA A 231 14.75 -30.92 -12.88
C ALA A 231 16.21 -30.71 -13.32
N VAL A 232 17.04 -30.13 -12.45
CA VAL A 232 18.47 -29.93 -12.69
C VAL A 232 19.20 -31.25 -12.91
N ASP A 233 18.96 -32.26 -12.07
CA ASP A 233 19.56 -33.59 -12.21
C ASP A 233 19.15 -34.24 -13.55
N ALA A 234 17.86 -34.19 -13.90
CA ALA A 234 17.36 -34.74 -15.15
C ALA A 234 17.94 -34.06 -16.40
N CYS A 235 18.27 -32.77 -16.30
CA CYS A 235 18.78 -31.96 -17.41
C CYS A 235 20.31 -31.96 -17.52
N THR A 236 21.05 -32.28 -16.45
CA THR A 236 22.52 -32.32 -16.45
C THR A 236 23.09 -33.72 -16.68
N ASP A 237 22.32 -34.79 -16.42
CA ASP A 237 22.71 -36.18 -16.70
C ASP A 237 22.50 -36.62 -18.16
N ARG A 238 22.12 -35.70 -19.06
CA ARG A 238 21.92 -35.92 -20.51
C ARG A 238 23.14 -35.56 -21.35
#